data_AF-A0A380Z4U7-F1
#
_entry.id   AF-A0A380Z4U7-F1
#
_cell.length_a   1.000
_cell.length_b   1.000
_cell.length_c   1.000
_cell.angle_alpha   90.00
_cell.angle_beta   90.00
_cell.angle_gamma   90.00
#
_symmetry.space_group_name_H-M   'P 1'
#
loop_
_entity.id
_entity.type
_entity.pdbx_description
1 polymer ?
#
loop_
_entity_poly.entity_id
_entity_poly.type
_entity_poly.pdbx_seq_one_letter_code
_entity_poly.pdbx_strand_id
1 'polypeptide(L)' 'MTGGGFGGCVVVVAPTEKVEAVRSIIVENYEKTTGLKEDFYVCKASEG' A
#
# COMPACT_ATOMS: atom_id res chain seq x y z
N MET A 1 1.39 -1.64 9.60
CA MET A 1 1.81 -2.99 9.16
C MET A 1 0.70 -3.96 9.51
N THR A 2 0.44 -4.99 8.70
CA THR A 2 -0.48 -6.08 9.07
C THR A 2 0.27 -7.41 9.00
N GLY A 3 -0.09 -8.38 9.84
CA GLY A 3 0.67 -9.62 10.01
C GLY A 3 1.79 -9.52 11.06
N GLY A 4 2.80 -10.41 10.97
CA GLY A 4 3.86 -10.56 11.98
C GLY A 4 4.96 -9.49 11.99
N GLY A 5 5.00 -8.61 11.00
CA GLY A 5 5.96 -7.49 10.91
C GLY A 5 7.31 -7.84 10.27
N PHE A 6 8.31 -6.96 10.48
CA PHE A 6 9.65 -7.00 9.85
C PHE A 6 9.67 -6.92 8.31
N GLY A 7 8.64 -6.30 7.74
CA GLY A 7 8.43 -6.16 6.30
C GLY A 7 7.01 -6.54 5.91
N GLY A 8 6.83 -6.97 4.67
CA GLY A 8 5.55 -7.45 4.16
C GLY A 8 4.61 -6.33 3.74
N CYS A 9 3.35 -6.44 4.16
CA CYS A 9 2.27 -5.57 3.68
C CYS A 9 1.85 -4.49 4.69
N VAL A 10 1.40 -3.38 4.14
CA VAL A 10 0.69 -2.32 4.88
C VAL A 10 -0.71 -2.21 4.31
N VAL A 11 -1.70 -2.05 5.19
CA VAL A 11 -3.09 -1.76 4.81
C VAL A 11 -3.38 -0.32 5.15
N VAL A 12 -3.96 0.42 4.20
CA VAL A 12 -4.36 1.81 4.35
C VAL A 12 -5.84 1.93 4.01
N VAL A 13 -6.59 2.58 4.90
CA VAL A 13 -8.00 2.92 4.64
C VAL A 13 -8.04 4.34 4.09
N ALA A 14 -8.60 4.49 2.89
CA ALA A 14 -8.74 5.78 2.22
C ALA A 14 -10.07 5.84 1.46
N PRO A 15 -10.64 7.05 1.25
CA PRO A 15 -11.74 7.24 0.31
C PRO A 15 -11.36 6.74 -1.09
N THR A 16 -12.30 6.12 -1.81
CA THR A 16 -12.04 5.47 -3.10
C THR A 16 -11.44 6.44 -4.12
N GLU A 17 -11.92 7.67 -4.13
CA GLU A 17 -11.45 8.75 -5.00
C GLU A 17 -10.02 9.21 -4.70
N LYS A 18 -9.48 8.89 -3.53
CA LYS A 18 -8.11 9.25 -3.12
C LYS A 18 -7.10 8.12 -3.31
N VAL A 19 -7.53 6.93 -3.71
CA VAL A 19 -6.64 5.75 -3.85
C VAL A 19 -5.50 6.04 -4.84
N GLU A 20 -5.80 6.61 -6.00
CA GLU A 20 -4.77 6.92 -7.00
C GLU A 20 -3.80 8.02 -6.53
N ALA A 21 -4.30 9.06 -5.86
CA ALA A 21 -3.44 10.09 -5.30
C ALA A 21 -2.45 9.53 -4.26
N VAL A 22 -2.90 8.61 -3.41
CA VAL A 22 -2.05 7.91 -2.44
C VAL A 22 -1.03 7.03 -3.14
N ARG A 23 -1.43 6.28 -4.18
CA ARG A 23 -0.52 5.45 -4.97
C ARG A 23 0.60 6.26 -5.60
N SER A 24 0.28 7.39 -6.23
CA SER A 24 1.30 8.25 -6.87
C SER A 24 2.35 8.73 -5.87
N ILE A 25 1.93 9.17 -4.69
CA ILE A 25 2.85 9.62 -3.63
C ILE A 25 3.77 8.47 -3.19
N ILE A 26 3.25 7.24 -3.07
CA ILE A 26 4.05 6.08 -2.66
C ILE A 26 5.05 5.71 -3.77
N VAL A 27 4.61 5.64 -5.04
CA VAL A 27 5.50 5.35 -6.19
C VAL A 27 6.66 6.34 -6.27
N GLU A 28 6.40 7.62 -6.00
CA GLU A 28 7.42 8.66 -6.08
C GLU A 28 8.48 8.56 -4.98
N ASN A 29 8.18 7.93 -3.84
CA ASN A 29 8.99 8.01 -2.63
C ASN A 29 9.49 6.65 -2.12
N TYR A 30 8.76 5.57 -2.32
CA TYR A 30 9.02 4.28 -1.68
C TYR A 30 10.32 3.65 -2.18
N GLU A 31 10.45 3.47 -3.49
CA GLU A 31 11.68 2.92 -4.09
C GLU A 31 12.90 3.81 -3.84
N LYS A 32 12.73 5.13 -3.86
CA LYS A 32 13.82 6.08 -3.56
C LYS A 32 14.32 5.99 -2.12
N THR A 33 13.42 5.70 -1.18
CA THR A 33 13.73 5.67 0.26
C THR A 33 14.19 4.30 0.72
N THR A 34 13.64 3.24 0.12
CA THR A 34 13.84 1.85 0.58
C THR A 34 14.72 1.03 -0.36
N GLY A 35 14.88 1.45 -1.62
CA GLY A 35 15.51 0.66 -2.69
C GLY A 35 14.66 -0.51 -3.20
N LEU A 36 13.40 -0.63 -2.76
CA LEU A 36 12.50 -1.73 -3.10
C LEU A 36 11.34 -1.24 -3.95
N LYS A 37 10.92 -2.06 -4.92
CA LYS A 37 9.71 -1.79 -5.71
C LYS A 37 8.47 -2.23 -4.94
N GLU A 38 7.52 -1.32 -4.82
CA GLU A 38 6.21 -1.56 -4.22
C GLU A 38 5.24 -2.31 -5.14
N ASP A 39 4.31 -3.05 -4.53
CA ASP A 39 3.13 -3.62 -5.17
C ASP A 39 1.86 -3.05 -4.52
N PHE A 40 0.79 -2.85 -5.31
CA PHE A 40 -0.48 -2.30 -4.83
C PHE A 40 -1.66 -3.23 -5.08
N TYR A 41 -2.48 -3.43 -4.04
CA TYR A 41 -3.73 -4.18 -4.11
C TYR A 41 -4.87 -3.34 -3.53
N VAL A 42 -5.98 -3.23 -4.27
CA VAL A 42 -7.23 -2.64 -3.75
C VAL A 42 -8.13 -3.79 -3.31
N CYS A 43 -8.15 -4.04 -2.01
CA CYS A 43 -8.93 -5.13 -1.44
C CYS A 43 -10.35 -4.69 -1.10
N LYS A 44 -11.29 -5.61 -1.25
CA LYS A 44 -12.65 -5.52 -0.69
C LYS A 44 -12.81 -6.64 0.35
N ALA A 45 -13.61 -6.39 1.37
CA ALA A 45 -13.97 -7.45 2.30
C ALA A 45 -14.72 -8.56 1.56
N SER A 46 -14.38 -9.81 1.86
CA SER A 46 -14.94 -11.02 1.25
C SER A 46 -15.32 -12.02 2.33
N GLU A 47 -16.27 -12.90 2.02
CA GLU A 47 -16.58 -14.06 2.88
C GLU A 47 -15.41 -15.05 2.89
N GLY A 48 -15.30 -15.81 3.99
CA GLY A 48 -14.23 -16.76 4.26
C GLY A 48 -14.52 -18.18 3.81
#